data_AF-A0A1V5TKH5-F1
#
_entry.id   AF-A0A1V5TKH5-F1
#
_cell.length_a   1.000
_cell.length_b   1.000
_cell.length_c   1.000
_cell.angle_alpha   90.00
_cell.angle_beta   90.00
_cell.angle_gamma   90.00
#
_symmetry.space_group_name_H-M   'P 1'
#
loop_
_entity.id
_entity.type
_entity.pdbx_description
1 polymer ?
#
loop_
_entity_poly.entity_id
_entity_poly.type
_entity_poly.pdbx_seq_one_letter_code
_entity_poly.pdbx_strand_id
1 'polypeptide(L)'
;MDSKFKAFFKKRENEGFFFAFLLLKLFNHGISAGNYRTIVPRLAAELIVLVLAALIAGAVIRASGNREKTAVTFLLVLFFASPAANDVLLLDLWFKDLRVFINLFLLGSVALGFWLIEKPKWKWLLPLLCFACVALKPMFLLTFFPLIVILIAHYISSNNKEEDYRDLMASTLVAVSLGFLLFGLKKVFLPGEQLLSGLSSAVELTAFRLAIVFPLFVLFAVAAHSARRVPAEQAGSRTAVFVALLPLLSLAAPLTAKAEGPSIVMSAVFIQTCLWLWFLSRGKEPFCFAAECLVSGLRKNPLLLWLALIWLASFSGLAKTLLLSLTKSKSFFNIWK
;
A
#
# COMPACT_ATOMS: atom_id res chain seq x y z
N MET A 1 11.88 28.71 26.28
CA MET A 1 11.14 27.73 25.45
C MET A 1 10.52 26.70 26.38
N ASP A 2 9.20 26.73 26.52
CA ASP A 2 8.42 26.08 27.58
C ASP A 2 8.52 24.54 27.55
N SER A 3 8.47 23.87 28.71
CA SER A 3 8.65 22.40 28.83
C SER A 3 7.56 21.63 28.08
N LYS A 4 6.34 22.18 28.04
CA LYS A 4 5.21 21.68 27.26
C LYS A 4 5.46 21.76 25.76
N PHE A 5 6.16 22.80 25.30
CA PHE A 5 6.52 22.97 23.89
C PHE A 5 7.53 21.90 23.46
N LYS A 6 8.58 21.65 24.27
CA LYS A 6 9.54 20.56 24.00
C LYS A 6 8.88 19.19 23.97
N ALA A 7 7.95 18.92 24.89
CA ALA A 7 7.20 17.66 24.92
C ALA A 7 6.29 17.48 23.69
N PHE A 8 5.66 18.56 23.20
CA PHE A 8 4.84 18.54 22.00
C PHE A 8 5.66 18.19 20.75
N PHE A 9 6.82 18.83 20.56
CA PHE A 9 7.69 18.55 19.41
C PHE A 9 8.29 17.14 19.46
N LYS A 10 8.76 16.70 20.64
CA LYS A 10 9.26 15.33 20.82
C LYS A 10 8.20 14.27 20.51
N LYS A 11 6.92 14.57 20.78
CA LYS A 11 5.80 13.66 20.46
C LYS A 11 5.51 13.56 18.96
N ARG A 12 5.92 14.56 18.16
CA ARG A 12 5.66 14.67 16.72
C ARG A 12 6.90 14.52 15.83
N GLU A 13 8.02 14.11 16.39
CA GLU A 13 9.30 13.97 15.68
C GLU A 13 9.19 12.99 14.50
N ASN A 14 8.51 11.86 14.70
CA ASN A 14 8.30 10.86 13.65
C ASN A 14 7.48 11.40 12.48
N GLU A 15 6.39 12.16 12.72
CA GLU A 15 5.63 12.79 11.64
C GLU A 15 6.48 13.77 10.85
N GLY A 16 7.26 14.61 11.53
CA GLY A 16 8.17 15.54 10.89
C GLY A 16 9.18 14.83 9.99
N PHE A 17 9.76 13.73 10.48
CA PHE A 17 10.71 12.91 9.71
C PHE A 17 10.07 12.31 8.46
N PHE A 18 8.93 11.61 8.58
CA PHE A 18 8.27 11.01 7.42
C PHE A 18 7.78 12.06 6.42
N PHE A 19 7.26 13.18 6.90
CA PHE A 19 6.85 14.28 6.03
C PHE A 19 8.03 14.85 5.25
N ALA A 20 9.14 15.17 5.92
CA ALA A 20 10.34 15.66 5.26
C ALA A 20 10.90 14.65 4.25
N PHE A 21 10.92 13.37 4.60
CA PHE A 21 11.37 12.30 3.71
C PHE A 21 10.49 12.19 2.45
N LEU A 22 9.16 12.19 2.60
CA LEU A 22 8.24 12.15 1.47
C LEU A 22 8.31 13.42 0.61
N LEU A 23 8.46 14.58 1.24
CA LEU A 23 8.61 15.85 0.55
C LEU A 23 9.89 15.88 -0.31
N LEU A 24 11.00 15.32 0.18
CA LEU A 24 12.22 15.14 -0.61
C LEU A 24 11.99 14.28 -1.86
N LYS A 25 11.12 13.26 -1.79
CA LYS A 25 10.76 12.43 -2.95
C LYS A 25 9.89 13.20 -3.96
N LEU A 26 9.10 14.18 -3.50
CA LEU A 26 8.22 14.99 -4.36
C LEU A 26 8.99 15.97 -5.26
N PHE A 27 10.03 16.61 -4.72
CA PHE A 27 10.71 17.77 -5.34
C PHE A 27 11.52 17.49 -6.62
N ASN A 28 11.56 16.25 -7.10
CA ASN A 28 12.56 15.84 -8.10
C ASN A 28 12.04 15.72 -9.54
N HIS A 29 11.00 16.48 -9.90
CA HIS A 29 10.37 16.43 -11.22
C HIS A 29 10.55 17.72 -12.00
N GLY A 30 11.00 17.58 -13.25
CA GLY A 30 10.92 18.63 -14.26
C GLY A 30 9.46 18.89 -14.60
N ILE A 31 8.83 19.77 -13.84
CA ILE A 31 7.48 20.28 -14.13
C ILE A 31 7.60 21.02 -15.46
N SER A 32 7.18 20.41 -16.56
CA SER A 32 7.06 21.13 -17.83
C SER A 32 6.13 22.32 -17.59
N ALA A 33 6.41 23.47 -18.20
CA ALA A 33 5.61 24.70 -18.09
C ALA A 33 4.16 24.47 -18.53
N GLY A 34 3.36 23.86 -17.66
CA GLY A 34 1.94 23.61 -17.84
C GLY A 34 1.12 24.74 -17.24
N ASN A 35 -0.18 24.71 -17.49
CA ASN A 35 -1.11 25.71 -17.00
C ASN A 35 -1.14 25.74 -15.45
N TYR A 36 -0.53 26.78 -14.86
CA TYR A 36 -0.42 26.98 -13.40
C TYR A 36 -1.74 26.76 -12.66
N ARG A 37 -2.88 27.13 -13.27
CA ARG A 37 -4.23 26.97 -12.67
C ARG A 37 -4.58 25.52 -12.35
N THR A 38 -3.99 24.55 -13.07
CA THR A 38 -4.22 23.12 -12.85
C THR A 38 -3.15 22.48 -11.98
N ILE A 39 -1.94 23.03 -11.94
CA ILE A 39 -0.81 22.47 -11.16
C ILE A 39 -0.99 22.75 -9.67
N VAL A 40 -1.41 23.96 -9.30
CA VAL A 40 -1.60 24.35 -7.89
C VAL A 40 -2.56 23.43 -7.13
N PRO A 41 -3.79 23.16 -7.59
CA PRO A 41 -4.70 22.27 -6.86
C PRO A 41 -4.20 20.82 -6.79
N ARG A 42 -3.45 20.35 -7.80
CA ARG A 42 -2.83 19.02 -7.78
C ARG A 42 -1.72 18.94 -6.75
N LEU A 43 -0.85 19.94 -6.68
CA LEU A 43 0.19 20.04 -5.67
C LEU A 43 -0.41 20.11 -4.26
N ALA A 44 -1.46 20.92 -4.07
CA ALA A 44 -2.15 21.02 -2.79
C ALA A 44 -2.74 19.66 -2.37
N ALA A 45 -3.41 18.96 -3.28
CA ALA A 45 -3.93 17.62 -3.02
C ALA A 45 -2.81 16.63 -2.64
N GLU A 46 -1.69 16.67 -3.34
CA GLU A 46 -0.53 15.81 -3.07
C GLU A 46 0.10 16.12 -1.70
N LEU A 47 0.29 17.41 -1.37
CA LEU A 47 0.79 17.80 -0.05
C LEU A 47 -0.14 17.35 1.08
N ILE A 48 -1.46 17.38 0.87
CA ILE A 48 -2.43 16.82 1.82
C ILE A 48 -2.21 15.31 1.99
N VAL A 49 -2.01 14.56 0.90
CA VAL A 49 -1.69 13.12 0.96
C VAL A 49 -0.42 12.89 1.77
N LEU A 50 0.65 13.66 1.54
CA LEU A 50 1.90 13.52 2.28
C LEU A 50 1.75 13.78 3.77
N VAL A 51 1.03 14.85 4.13
CA VAL A 51 0.74 15.18 5.52
C VAL A 51 -0.06 14.06 6.18
N LEU A 52 -1.11 13.58 5.52
CA LEU A 52 -1.94 12.49 6.05
C LEU A 52 -1.13 11.20 6.21
N ALA A 53 -0.32 10.83 5.22
CA ALA A 53 0.54 9.65 5.29
C ALA A 53 1.53 9.73 6.47
N ALA A 54 2.18 10.89 6.67
CA ALA A 54 3.09 11.13 7.78
C ALA A 54 2.37 11.09 9.13
N LEU A 55 1.18 11.71 9.24
CA LEU A 55 0.35 11.68 10.44
C LEU A 55 -0.10 10.26 10.80
N ILE A 56 -0.54 9.48 9.81
CA ILE A 56 -0.95 8.07 9.99
C ILE A 56 0.26 7.24 10.44
N ALA A 57 1.42 7.38 9.79
CA ALA A 57 2.64 6.67 10.17
C ALA A 57 3.05 6.99 11.62
N GLY A 58 3.08 8.26 12.00
CA GLY A 58 3.37 8.68 13.38
C GLY A 58 2.32 8.20 14.39
N ALA A 59 1.05 8.22 14.02
CA ALA A 59 -0.04 7.71 14.85
C ALA A 59 0.09 6.20 15.08
N VAL A 60 0.40 5.42 14.06
CA VAL A 60 0.61 3.97 14.15
C VAL A 60 1.80 3.64 15.05
N ILE A 61 2.92 4.35 14.94
CA ILE A 61 4.08 4.18 15.84
C ILE A 61 3.68 4.50 17.29
N ARG A 62 2.91 5.56 17.53
CA ARG A 62 2.46 5.91 18.88
C ARG A 62 1.48 4.92 19.47
N ALA A 63 0.59 4.37 18.64
CA ALA A 63 -0.40 3.39 19.06
C ALA A 63 0.24 2.04 19.38
N SER A 64 1.38 1.72 18.75
CA SER A 64 2.12 0.48 19.04
C SER A 64 2.76 0.50 20.44
N GLY A 65 2.79 -0.67 21.09
CA GLY A 65 3.45 -0.84 22.38
C GLY A 65 4.97 -0.65 22.29
N ASN A 66 5.63 -0.45 23.43
CA ASN A 66 7.08 -0.18 23.45
C ASN A 66 7.90 -1.30 22.80
N ARG A 67 7.40 -2.54 22.87
CA ARG A 67 8.04 -3.73 22.29
C ARG A 67 7.94 -3.74 20.76
N GLU A 68 6.81 -3.30 20.22
CA GLU A 68 6.49 -3.36 18.78
C GLU A 68 6.96 -2.13 18.00
N LYS A 69 7.17 -0.99 18.68
CA LYS A 69 7.56 0.29 18.07
C LYS A 69 8.72 0.17 17.09
N THR A 70 9.78 -0.56 17.45
CA THR A 70 10.93 -0.74 16.55
C THR A 70 10.52 -1.43 15.25
N ALA A 71 9.72 -2.49 15.33
CA ALA A 71 9.32 -3.25 14.16
C ALA A 71 8.33 -2.47 13.27
N VAL A 72 7.42 -1.72 13.89
CA VAL A 72 6.51 -0.81 13.18
C VAL A 72 7.27 0.27 12.43
N THR A 73 8.19 0.98 13.10
CA THR A 73 9.03 2.00 12.45
C THR A 73 9.85 1.39 11.32
N PHE A 74 10.40 0.20 11.53
CA PHE A 74 11.20 -0.51 10.54
C PHE A 74 10.41 -0.82 9.25
N LEU A 75 9.21 -1.39 9.38
CA LEU A 75 8.33 -1.69 8.25
C LEU A 75 7.91 -0.42 7.51
N LEU A 76 7.59 0.66 8.24
CA LEU A 76 7.26 1.95 7.65
C LEU A 76 8.42 2.53 6.84
N VAL A 77 9.65 2.48 7.38
CA VAL A 77 10.85 2.95 6.65
C VAL A 77 11.07 2.17 5.37
N LEU A 78 11.00 0.82 5.42
CA LEU A 78 11.13 0.00 4.22
C LEU A 78 10.05 0.31 3.18
N PHE A 79 8.80 0.45 3.62
CA PHE A 79 7.69 0.77 2.73
C PHE A 79 7.87 2.14 2.08
N PHE A 80 8.15 3.19 2.85
CA PHE A 80 8.34 4.53 2.31
C PHE A 80 9.61 4.66 1.47
N ALA A 81 10.66 3.88 1.75
CA ALA A 81 11.85 3.81 0.90
C ALA A 81 11.54 3.14 -0.45
N SER A 82 10.64 2.17 -0.47
CA SER A 82 10.27 1.42 -1.67
C SER A 82 9.59 2.27 -2.76
N PRO A 83 9.59 1.79 -4.01
CA PRO A 83 8.80 2.38 -5.09
C PRO A 83 7.29 2.15 -4.93
N ALA A 84 6.85 1.24 -4.05
CA ALA A 84 5.43 1.03 -3.81
C ALA A 84 4.77 2.30 -3.24
N ALA A 85 5.44 2.98 -2.31
CA ALA A 85 4.98 4.25 -1.79
C ALA A 85 4.93 5.34 -2.87
N ASN A 86 5.90 5.37 -3.79
CA ASN A 86 5.91 6.34 -4.90
C ASN A 86 4.71 6.16 -5.83
N ASP A 87 4.45 4.92 -6.22
CA ASP A 87 3.40 4.59 -7.19
C ASP A 87 2.01 4.83 -6.58
N VAL A 88 1.81 4.39 -5.33
CA VAL A 88 0.53 4.49 -4.62
C VAL A 88 0.21 5.93 -4.23
N LEU A 89 1.20 6.69 -3.74
CA LEU A 89 1.02 8.10 -3.39
C LEU A 89 1.11 9.02 -4.61
N LEU A 90 1.45 8.51 -5.81
CA LEU A 90 1.67 9.31 -7.03
C LEU A 90 2.77 10.37 -6.93
N LEU A 91 3.81 10.14 -6.12
CA LEU A 91 4.92 11.08 -5.95
C LEU A 91 5.59 11.46 -7.28
N ASP A 92 5.55 10.57 -8.26
CA ASP A 92 6.20 10.74 -9.56
C ASP A 92 5.25 11.20 -10.69
N LEU A 93 3.93 11.21 -10.43
CA LEU A 93 2.89 11.43 -11.47
C LEU A 93 1.82 12.46 -11.07
N TRP A 94 1.90 13.05 -9.87
CA TRP A 94 0.90 13.98 -9.34
C TRP A 94 0.58 15.17 -10.27
N PHE A 95 1.55 15.63 -11.05
CA PHE A 95 1.41 16.77 -11.95
C PHE A 95 0.76 16.43 -13.31
N LYS A 96 0.72 15.16 -13.71
CA LYS A 96 0.36 14.77 -15.07
C LYS A 96 -1.14 14.86 -15.37
N ASP A 97 -2.00 14.46 -14.44
CA ASP A 97 -3.43 14.28 -14.73
C ASP A 97 -4.32 14.39 -13.48
N LEU A 98 -5.65 14.43 -13.67
CA LEU A 98 -6.69 14.38 -12.64
C LEU A 98 -6.71 13.09 -11.82
N ARG A 99 -5.90 12.09 -12.20
CA ARG A 99 -5.72 10.82 -11.48
C ARG A 99 -5.29 10.99 -10.02
N VAL A 100 -4.65 12.12 -9.68
CA VAL A 100 -4.31 12.46 -8.30
C VAL A 100 -5.54 12.49 -7.40
N PHE A 101 -6.66 13.04 -7.88
CA PHE A 101 -7.89 13.12 -7.10
C PHE A 101 -8.56 11.75 -6.94
N ILE A 102 -8.54 10.93 -7.99
CA ILE A 102 -9.06 9.55 -7.93
C ILE A 102 -8.24 8.74 -6.92
N ASN A 103 -6.91 8.82 -6.98
CA ASN A 103 -6.07 8.10 -6.03
C ASN A 103 -6.22 8.61 -4.60
N LEU A 104 -6.35 9.92 -4.38
CA LEU A 104 -6.68 10.47 -3.06
C LEU A 104 -7.98 9.88 -2.52
N PHE A 105 -9.03 9.79 -3.36
CA PHE A 105 -10.28 9.16 -2.96
C PHE A 105 -10.09 7.68 -2.60
N LEU A 106 -9.33 6.93 -3.39
CA LEU A 106 -9.06 5.51 -3.11
C LEU A 106 -8.27 5.31 -1.80
N LEU A 107 -7.24 6.12 -1.57
CA LEU A 107 -6.45 6.08 -0.32
C LEU A 107 -7.31 6.47 0.89
N GLY A 108 -8.14 7.51 0.75
CA GLY A 108 -9.11 7.90 1.75
C GLY A 108 -10.11 6.77 2.05
N SER A 109 -10.54 6.04 1.02
CA SER A 109 -11.43 4.89 1.15
C SER A 109 -10.78 3.72 1.88
N VAL A 110 -9.48 3.47 1.67
CA VAL A 110 -8.73 2.46 2.45
C VAL A 110 -8.68 2.83 3.92
N ALA A 111 -8.31 4.08 4.24
CA ALA A 111 -8.27 4.56 5.63
C ALA A 111 -9.65 4.52 6.28
N LEU A 112 -10.69 4.94 5.55
CA LEU A 112 -12.07 4.87 6.00
C LEU A 112 -12.53 3.42 6.19
N GLY A 113 -12.07 2.48 5.36
CA GLY A 113 -12.36 1.06 5.48
C GLY A 113 -11.91 0.46 6.81
N PHE A 114 -10.66 0.75 7.22
CA PHE A 114 -10.15 0.37 8.55
C PHE A 114 -10.95 0.99 9.69
N TRP A 115 -11.45 2.21 9.52
CA TRP A 115 -12.26 2.86 10.57
C TRP A 115 -13.68 2.28 10.62
N LEU A 116 -14.35 2.12 9.48
CA LEU A 116 -15.74 1.68 9.38
C LEU A 116 -15.93 0.25 9.90
N ILE A 117 -14.98 -0.66 9.63
CA ILE A 117 -15.12 -2.05 10.05
C ILE A 117 -15.25 -2.20 11.58
N GLU A 118 -14.64 -1.28 12.33
CA GLU A 118 -14.67 -1.29 13.79
C GLU A 118 -15.94 -0.65 14.37
N LYS A 119 -16.75 0.02 13.54
CA LYS A 119 -17.94 0.77 13.98
C LYS A 119 -19.20 -0.03 13.69
N PRO A 120 -19.86 -0.62 14.71
CA PRO A 120 -20.99 -1.54 14.50
C PRO A 120 -22.13 -0.98 13.67
N LYS A 121 -22.43 0.32 13.80
CA LYS A 121 -23.49 1.01 13.05
C LYS A 121 -23.05 1.43 11.65
N TRP A 122 -21.78 1.80 11.49
CA TRP A 122 -21.27 2.43 10.27
C TRP A 122 -20.63 1.43 9.30
N LYS A 123 -20.31 0.20 9.74
CA LYS A 123 -19.74 -0.86 8.89
C LYS A 123 -20.55 -1.13 7.62
N TRP A 124 -21.87 -0.92 7.67
CA TRP A 124 -22.78 -1.07 6.53
C TRP A 124 -22.58 -0.04 5.39
N LEU A 125 -21.73 0.97 5.58
CA LEU A 125 -21.28 1.84 4.48
C LEU A 125 -20.18 1.20 3.62
N LEU A 126 -19.53 0.12 4.07
CA LEU A 126 -18.46 -0.55 3.34
C LEU A 126 -18.88 -1.05 1.94
N PRO A 127 -20.07 -1.66 1.74
CA PRO A 127 -20.54 -2.03 0.40
C PRO A 127 -20.63 -0.84 -0.54
N LEU A 128 -21.21 0.28 -0.09
CA LEU A 128 -21.35 1.50 -0.88
C LEU A 128 -19.97 2.11 -1.23
N LEU A 129 -19.06 2.13 -0.24
CA LEU A 129 -17.70 2.61 -0.44
C LEU A 129 -16.97 1.77 -1.50
N CYS A 130 -17.05 0.44 -1.37
CA CYS A 130 -16.41 -0.47 -2.32
C CYS A 130 -17.03 -0.37 -3.73
N PHE A 131 -18.34 -0.23 -3.84
CA PHE A 131 -19.02 0.04 -5.12
C PHE A 131 -18.48 1.31 -5.78
N ALA A 132 -18.41 2.42 -5.03
CA ALA A 132 -17.89 3.68 -5.54
C ALA A 132 -16.43 3.57 -5.98
N CYS A 133 -15.58 2.89 -5.20
CA CYS A 133 -14.19 2.67 -5.56
C CYS A 133 -14.04 1.85 -6.86
N VAL A 134 -14.83 0.79 -7.03
CA VAL A 134 -14.82 -0.04 -8.24
C VAL A 134 -15.37 0.73 -9.44
N ALA A 135 -16.41 1.54 -9.25
CA ALA A 135 -16.96 2.37 -10.32
C ALA A 135 -15.93 3.39 -10.86
N LEU A 136 -15.14 3.99 -9.97
CA LEU A 136 -14.07 4.92 -10.33
C LEU A 136 -12.84 4.22 -10.90
N LYS A 137 -12.39 3.15 -10.24
CA LYS A 137 -11.23 2.36 -10.64
C LYS A 137 -11.55 0.88 -10.53
N PRO A 138 -12.02 0.23 -11.62
CA PRO A 138 -12.44 -1.17 -11.62
C PRO A 138 -11.41 -2.16 -11.06
N MET A 139 -10.12 -1.85 -11.25
CA MET A 139 -9.01 -2.64 -10.70
C MET A 139 -8.92 -2.63 -9.16
N PHE A 140 -9.71 -1.80 -8.49
CA PHE A 140 -9.90 -1.83 -7.03
C PHE A 140 -10.21 -3.23 -6.51
N LEU A 141 -10.98 -4.03 -7.27
CA LEU A 141 -11.33 -5.41 -6.93
C LEU A 141 -10.09 -6.28 -6.65
N LEU A 142 -8.99 -6.05 -7.39
CA LEU A 142 -7.76 -6.84 -7.30
C LEU A 142 -6.69 -6.17 -6.43
N THR A 143 -6.86 -4.89 -6.08
CA THR A 143 -5.87 -4.14 -5.31
C THR A 143 -6.30 -3.96 -3.86
N PHE A 144 -7.36 -3.19 -3.64
CA PHE A 144 -7.75 -2.70 -2.31
C PHE A 144 -8.89 -3.51 -1.69
N PHE A 145 -9.77 -4.12 -2.49
CA PHE A 145 -10.87 -4.96 -1.97
C PHE A 145 -10.40 -6.14 -1.10
N PRO A 146 -9.30 -6.86 -1.43
CA PRO A 146 -8.80 -7.95 -0.58
C PRO A 146 -8.51 -7.52 0.87
N LEU A 147 -8.18 -6.24 1.10
CA LEU A 147 -8.06 -5.68 2.45
C LEU A 147 -9.35 -5.84 3.24
N ILE A 148 -10.47 -5.42 2.64
CA ILE A 148 -11.79 -5.43 3.28
C ILE A 148 -12.21 -6.87 3.57
N VAL A 149 -11.95 -7.79 2.64
CA VAL A 149 -12.21 -9.22 2.82
C VAL A 149 -11.43 -9.77 4.01
N ILE A 150 -10.13 -9.49 4.10
CA ILE A 150 -9.28 -9.97 5.20
C ILE A 150 -9.75 -9.38 6.54
N LEU A 151 -10.11 -8.10 6.60
CA LEU A 151 -10.61 -7.47 7.81
C LEU A 151 -11.94 -8.11 8.26
N ILE A 152 -12.90 -8.28 7.35
CA ILE A 152 -14.18 -8.92 7.67
C ILE A 152 -13.95 -10.37 8.13
N ALA A 153 -13.13 -11.14 7.41
CA ALA A 153 -12.80 -12.52 7.79
C ALA A 153 -12.15 -12.61 9.18
N HIS A 154 -11.28 -11.66 9.53
CA HIS A 154 -10.73 -11.57 10.87
C HIS A 154 -11.82 -11.37 11.94
N TYR A 155 -12.78 -10.47 11.70
CA TYR A 155 -13.88 -10.22 12.63
C TYR A 155 -14.86 -11.40 12.73
N ILE A 156 -15.14 -12.11 11.63
CA ILE A 156 -15.90 -13.36 11.64
C ILE A 156 -15.22 -14.37 12.57
N SER A 157 -13.89 -14.54 12.46
CA SER A 157 -13.15 -15.53 13.24
C SER A 157 -13.00 -15.22 14.74
N SER A 158 -13.23 -13.97 15.16
CA SER A 158 -12.85 -13.49 16.50
C SER A 158 -14.02 -12.95 17.34
N ASN A 159 -15.25 -12.96 16.82
CA ASN A 159 -16.36 -12.24 17.43
C ASN A 159 -17.65 -13.09 17.53
N ASN A 160 -18.44 -12.87 18.58
CA ASN A 160 -19.74 -13.53 18.79
C ASN A 160 -20.85 -13.05 17.84
N LYS A 161 -20.57 -12.07 16.98
CA LYS A 161 -21.51 -11.50 15.99
C LYS A 161 -21.17 -11.96 14.57
N GLU A 162 -20.93 -13.26 14.42
CA GLU A 162 -20.44 -13.83 13.17
C GLU A 162 -21.39 -13.57 11.99
N GLU A 163 -22.70 -13.71 12.21
CA GLU A 163 -23.74 -13.52 11.21
C GLU A 163 -23.71 -12.12 10.58
N ASP A 164 -23.68 -11.06 11.40
CA ASP A 164 -23.59 -9.68 10.92
C ASP A 164 -22.41 -9.46 9.94
N TYR A 165 -21.26 -10.06 10.23
CA TYR A 165 -20.06 -9.88 9.42
C TYR A 165 -20.07 -10.76 8.17
N ARG A 166 -20.75 -11.92 8.21
CA ARG A 166 -21.02 -12.74 7.01
C ARG A 166 -21.94 -11.99 6.04
N ASP A 167 -23.01 -11.36 6.55
CA ASP A 167 -23.91 -10.53 5.74
C ASP A 167 -23.21 -9.30 5.18
N LEU A 168 -22.33 -8.68 5.97
CA LEU A 168 -21.47 -7.59 5.50
C LEU A 168 -20.53 -8.05 4.38
N MET A 169 -19.95 -9.24 4.49
CA MET A 169 -19.10 -9.82 3.45
C MET A 169 -19.89 -10.05 2.15
N ALA A 170 -21.06 -10.67 2.26
CA ALA A 170 -21.93 -10.95 1.12
C ALA A 170 -22.39 -9.67 0.43
N SER A 171 -22.91 -8.70 1.18
CA SER A 171 -23.33 -7.39 0.63
C SER A 171 -22.18 -6.62 -0.03
N THR A 172 -20.99 -6.65 0.57
CA THR A 172 -19.81 -6.01 -0.03
C THR A 172 -19.39 -6.71 -1.33
N LEU A 173 -19.42 -8.05 -1.38
CA LEU A 173 -19.12 -8.82 -2.58
C LEU A 173 -20.12 -8.54 -3.71
N VAL A 174 -21.41 -8.48 -3.39
CA VAL A 174 -22.48 -8.11 -4.35
C VAL A 174 -22.25 -6.69 -4.87
N ALA A 175 -21.99 -5.72 -3.99
CA ALA A 175 -21.76 -4.34 -4.37
C ALA A 175 -20.52 -4.18 -5.27
N VAL A 176 -19.41 -4.84 -4.93
CA VAL A 176 -18.20 -4.85 -5.74
C VAL A 176 -18.44 -5.49 -7.10
N SER A 177 -19.13 -6.64 -7.13
CA SER A 177 -19.46 -7.35 -8.38
C SER A 177 -20.35 -6.50 -9.27
N LEU A 178 -21.39 -5.87 -8.70
CA LEU A 178 -22.28 -4.97 -9.43
C LEU A 178 -21.52 -3.76 -9.99
N GLY A 179 -20.68 -3.11 -9.17
CA GLY A 179 -19.83 -2.01 -9.63
C GLY A 179 -18.90 -2.42 -10.77
N PHE A 180 -18.31 -3.61 -10.68
CA PHE A 180 -17.44 -4.14 -11.73
C PHE A 180 -18.21 -4.47 -13.01
N LEU A 181 -19.38 -5.10 -12.91
CA LEU A 181 -20.21 -5.43 -14.07
C LEU A 181 -20.70 -4.16 -14.78
N LEU A 182 -21.14 -3.15 -14.03
CA LEU A 182 -21.68 -1.91 -14.58
C LEU A 182 -20.59 -1.00 -15.19
N PHE A 183 -19.44 -0.87 -14.52
CA PHE A 183 -18.43 0.14 -14.88
C PHE A 183 -17.08 -0.43 -15.32
N GLY A 184 -16.80 -1.69 -15.00
CA GLY A 184 -15.46 -2.30 -15.12
C GLY A 184 -15.28 -3.24 -16.30
N LEU A 185 -16.30 -4.05 -16.64
CA LEU A 185 -16.15 -5.16 -17.60
C LEU A 185 -15.51 -4.74 -18.93
N LYS A 186 -15.99 -3.64 -19.52
CA LYS A 186 -15.47 -3.10 -20.80
C LYS A 186 -14.14 -2.35 -20.67
N LYS A 187 -13.79 -1.87 -19.46
CA LYS A 187 -12.60 -1.05 -19.22
C LYS A 187 -11.38 -1.89 -18.82
N VAL A 188 -11.62 -3.05 -18.20
CA VAL A 188 -10.57 -3.87 -17.60
C VAL A 188 -10.04 -4.92 -18.55
N PHE A 189 -10.87 -5.53 -19.38
CA PHE A 189 -10.41 -6.58 -20.28
C PHE A 189 -9.99 -6.02 -21.63
N LEU A 190 -8.84 -6.47 -22.12
CA LEU A 190 -8.41 -6.16 -23.48
C LEU A 190 -9.34 -6.87 -24.48
N PRO A 191 -9.68 -6.22 -25.60
CA PRO A 191 -10.27 -6.92 -26.74
C PRO A 191 -9.37 -8.09 -27.15
N GLY A 192 -9.95 -9.22 -27.56
CA GLY A 192 -9.21 -10.46 -27.86
C GLY A 192 -8.06 -10.27 -28.86
N GLU A 193 -8.25 -9.38 -29.84
CA GLU A 193 -7.25 -9.04 -30.85
C GLU A 193 -6.00 -8.31 -30.29
N GLN A 194 -6.15 -7.59 -29.17
CA GLN A 194 -5.07 -6.87 -28.50
C GLN A 194 -4.49 -7.64 -27.31
N LEU A 195 -5.11 -8.77 -26.94
CA LEU A 195 -4.71 -9.55 -25.78
C LEU A 195 -3.32 -10.14 -25.97
N LEU A 196 -3.07 -10.85 -27.08
CA LEU A 196 -1.80 -11.55 -27.30
C LEU A 196 -0.61 -10.58 -27.47
N SER A 197 -0.81 -9.47 -28.17
CA SER A 197 0.22 -8.45 -28.38
C SER A 197 0.47 -7.60 -27.13
N GLY A 198 -0.54 -7.40 -26.28
CA GLY A 198 -0.41 -6.71 -25.00
C GLY A 198 0.15 -7.59 -23.87
N LEU A 199 -0.03 -8.91 -23.95
CA LEU A 199 0.30 -9.85 -22.89
C LEU A 199 1.82 -9.90 -22.63
N SER A 200 2.65 -9.98 -23.66
CA SER A 200 4.12 -10.06 -23.49
C SER A 200 4.65 -8.84 -22.73
N SER A 201 4.30 -7.63 -23.18
CA SER A 201 4.67 -6.39 -22.50
C SER A 201 4.11 -6.27 -21.09
N ALA A 202 2.88 -6.74 -20.86
CA ALA A 202 2.26 -6.71 -19.53
C ALA A 202 2.91 -7.71 -18.56
N VAL A 203 3.31 -8.89 -19.04
CA VAL A 203 4.05 -9.89 -18.27
C VAL A 203 5.43 -9.35 -17.91
N GLU A 204 6.18 -8.80 -18.88
CA GLU A 204 7.50 -8.19 -18.64
C GLU A 204 7.43 -7.09 -17.58
N LEU A 205 6.46 -6.18 -17.72
CA LEU A 205 6.28 -5.09 -16.76
C LEU A 205 5.88 -5.60 -15.38
N THR A 206 5.02 -6.61 -15.31
CA THR A 206 4.60 -7.22 -14.03
C THR A 206 5.76 -7.93 -13.36
N ALA A 207 6.52 -8.73 -14.10
CA ALA A 207 7.72 -9.41 -13.61
C ALA A 207 8.77 -8.42 -13.11
N PHE A 208 9.01 -7.34 -13.87
CA PHE A 208 9.91 -6.27 -13.46
C PHE A 208 9.46 -5.60 -12.16
N ARG A 209 8.17 -5.25 -12.04
CA ARG A 209 7.61 -4.68 -10.81
C ARG A 209 7.73 -5.63 -9.62
N LEU A 210 7.44 -6.92 -9.81
CA LEU A 210 7.62 -7.95 -8.79
C LEU A 210 9.07 -8.06 -8.34
N ALA A 211 10.02 -8.03 -9.27
CA ALA A 211 11.45 -8.08 -8.97
C ALA A 211 11.90 -6.87 -8.13
N ILE A 212 11.40 -5.68 -8.44
CA ILE A 212 11.75 -4.46 -7.71
C ILE A 212 11.30 -4.54 -6.24
N VAL A 213 10.07 -4.99 -5.97
CA VAL A 213 9.55 -5.12 -4.59
C VAL A 213 9.83 -6.47 -3.95
N PHE A 214 10.64 -7.31 -4.59
CA PHE A 214 10.97 -8.65 -4.10
C PHE A 214 11.47 -8.70 -2.65
N PRO A 215 12.34 -7.78 -2.17
CA PRO A 215 12.75 -7.79 -0.77
C PRO A 215 11.58 -7.67 0.22
N LEU A 216 10.55 -6.89 -0.11
CA LEU A 216 9.36 -6.78 0.73
C LEU A 216 8.57 -8.09 0.75
N PHE A 217 8.42 -8.76 -0.40
CA PHE A 217 7.76 -10.07 -0.45
C PHE A 217 8.47 -11.12 0.38
N VAL A 218 9.80 -11.19 0.27
CA VAL A 218 10.61 -12.12 1.08
C VAL A 218 10.41 -11.83 2.56
N LEU A 219 10.47 -10.56 2.97
CA LEU A 219 10.27 -10.17 4.37
C LEU A 219 8.89 -10.58 4.88
N PHE A 220 7.82 -10.31 4.15
CA PHE A 220 6.48 -10.70 4.57
C PHE A 220 6.26 -12.22 4.54
N ALA A 221 6.87 -12.95 3.60
CA ALA A 221 6.83 -14.41 3.57
C ALA A 221 7.52 -15.02 4.79
N VAL A 222 8.70 -14.50 5.15
CA VAL A 222 9.42 -14.88 6.38
C VAL A 222 8.62 -14.52 7.63
N ALA A 223 7.98 -13.34 7.64
CA ALA A 223 7.09 -12.92 8.72
C ALA A 223 5.92 -13.90 8.89
N ALA A 224 5.23 -14.23 7.80
CA ALA A 224 4.11 -15.18 7.84
C ALA A 224 4.54 -16.59 8.22
N HIS A 225 5.72 -17.04 7.76
CA HIS A 225 6.29 -18.31 8.22
C HIS A 225 6.54 -18.30 9.73
N SER A 226 7.07 -17.19 10.27
CA SER A 226 7.30 -17.02 11.71
C SER A 226 5.97 -16.98 12.49
N ALA A 227 4.96 -16.30 11.97
CA ALA A 227 3.63 -16.20 12.57
C ALA A 227 2.94 -17.57 12.75
N ARG A 228 3.25 -18.56 11.90
CA ARG A 228 2.74 -19.94 12.03
C ARG A 228 3.27 -20.69 13.24
N ARG A 229 4.37 -20.21 13.85
CA ARG A 229 4.99 -20.86 15.02
C ARG A 229 4.29 -20.54 16.33
N VAL A 230 3.28 -19.66 16.33
CA VAL A 230 2.47 -19.31 17.49
C VAL A 230 1.28 -20.26 17.58
N PRO A 231 1.29 -21.30 18.45
CA PRO A 231 0.28 -22.35 18.42
C PRO A 231 -1.08 -21.91 18.97
N ALA A 232 -1.08 -20.92 19.87
CA ALA A 232 -2.26 -20.47 20.61
C ALA A 232 -3.27 -19.66 19.74
N GLU A 233 -2.84 -19.05 18.64
CA GLU A 233 -3.69 -18.19 17.80
C GLU A 233 -3.70 -18.63 16.32
N GLN A 234 -4.14 -19.86 16.05
CA GLN A 234 -4.16 -20.41 14.68
C GLN A 234 -4.91 -19.50 13.66
N ALA A 235 -5.99 -18.85 14.07
CA ALA A 235 -6.74 -17.92 13.22
C ALA A 235 -5.91 -16.68 12.84
N GLY A 236 -5.16 -16.13 13.79
CA GLY A 236 -4.22 -15.02 13.54
C GLY A 236 -3.08 -15.45 12.62
N SER A 237 -2.51 -16.64 12.81
CA SER A 237 -1.48 -17.19 11.93
C SER A 237 -1.98 -17.42 10.50
N ARG A 238 -3.20 -17.93 10.32
CA ARG A 238 -3.84 -18.04 8.99
C ARG A 238 -4.03 -16.67 8.35
N THR A 239 -4.49 -15.69 9.12
CA THR A 239 -4.65 -14.31 8.64
C THR A 239 -3.31 -13.72 8.17
N ALA A 240 -2.23 -13.91 8.92
CA ALA A 240 -0.89 -13.48 8.53
C ALA A 240 -0.45 -14.11 7.19
N VAL A 241 -0.77 -15.38 6.96
CA VAL A 241 -0.50 -16.05 5.67
C VAL A 241 -1.32 -15.43 4.54
N PHE A 242 -2.62 -15.20 4.72
CA PHE A 242 -3.43 -14.55 3.70
C PHE A 242 -2.91 -13.15 3.35
N VAL A 243 -2.51 -12.36 4.35
CA VAL A 243 -1.88 -11.06 4.14
C VAL A 243 -0.58 -11.20 3.33
N ALA A 244 0.25 -12.21 3.62
CA ALA A 244 1.49 -12.45 2.88
C ALA A 244 1.29 -12.91 1.43
N LEU A 245 0.16 -13.56 1.13
CA LEU A 245 -0.18 -14.04 -0.21
C LEU A 245 -0.90 -13.00 -1.08
N LEU A 246 -1.32 -11.86 -0.51
CA LEU A 246 -1.99 -10.79 -1.27
C LEU A 246 -1.28 -10.39 -2.57
N PRO A 247 0.05 -10.31 -2.62
CA PRO A 247 0.75 -9.98 -3.85
C PRO A 247 0.52 -10.97 -4.99
N LEU A 248 0.14 -12.21 -4.71
CA LEU A 248 -0.16 -13.18 -5.77
C LEU A 248 -1.39 -12.76 -6.60
N LEU A 249 -2.28 -11.92 -6.06
CA LEU A 249 -3.38 -11.33 -6.82
C LEU A 249 -2.88 -10.43 -7.97
N SER A 250 -1.65 -9.92 -7.86
CA SER A 250 -1.03 -9.16 -8.95
C SER A 250 -0.61 -10.03 -10.15
N LEU A 251 -0.67 -11.36 -10.06
CA LEU A 251 -0.54 -12.25 -11.22
C LEU A 251 -1.72 -12.11 -12.21
N ALA A 252 -2.83 -11.52 -11.79
CA ALA A 252 -3.92 -11.15 -12.70
C ALA A 252 -3.61 -9.88 -13.51
N ALA A 253 -2.57 -9.11 -13.15
CA ALA A 253 -2.21 -7.87 -13.83
C ALA A 253 -1.99 -8.00 -15.35
N PRO A 254 -1.32 -9.05 -15.86
CA PRO A 254 -1.10 -9.20 -17.29
C PRO A 254 -2.38 -9.40 -18.11
N LEU A 255 -3.47 -9.81 -17.48
CA LEU A 255 -4.77 -10.03 -18.12
C LEU A 255 -5.61 -8.75 -18.21
N THR A 256 -5.09 -7.62 -17.70
CA THR A 256 -5.86 -6.37 -17.58
C THR A 256 -5.32 -5.31 -18.53
N ALA A 257 -6.23 -4.54 -19.14
CA ALA A 257 -5.92 -3.48 -20.08
C ALA A 257 -5.10 -2.37 -19.43
N LYS A 258 -4.20 -1.77 -20.24
CA LYS A 258 -3.23 -0.70 -19.92
C LYS A 258 -3.43 -0.10 -18.52
N ALA A 259 -2.60 -0.54 -17.57
CA ALA A 259 -2.67 -0.08 -16.18
C ALA A 259 -2.20 1.38 -16.08
N GLU A 260 -3.16 2.29 -16.16
CA GLU A 260 -2.98 3.70 -15.85
C GLU A 260 -3.18 3.95 -14.34
N GLY A 261 -2.14 4.45 -13.66
CA GLY A 261 -2.11 4.67 -12.20
C GLY A 261 -1.29 3.60 -11.46
N PRO A 262 -1.40 3.49 -10.12
CA PRO A 262 -0.60 2.55 -9.35
C PRO A 262 -0.80 1.14 -9.85
N SER A 263 0.32 0.48 -10.05
CA SER A 263 0.35 -0.92 -10.45
C SER A 263 -0.28 -1.81 -9.38
N ILE A 264 -0.84 -2.92 -9.82
CA ILE A 264 -1.51 -3.87 -8.93
C ILE A 264 -0.50 -4.45 -7.94
N VAL A 265 0.73 -4.69 -8.39
CA VAL A 265 1.86 -5.14 -7.56
C VAL A 265 2.12 -4.15 -6.41
N MET A 266 2.33 -2.87 -6.73
CA MET A 266 2.63 -1.85 -5.71
C MET A 266 1.45 -1.61 -4.77
N SER A 267 0.23 -1.66 -5.30
CA SER A 267 -0.99 -1.56 -4.50
C SER A 267 -1.13 -2.75 -3.53
N ALA A 268 -0.82 -3.97 -3.97
CA ALA A 268 -0.85 -5.15 -3.12
C ALA A 268 0.18 -5.06 -1.99
N VAL A 269 1.41 -4.60 -2.27
CA VAL A 269 2.45 -4.34 -1.26
C VAL A 269 2.00 -3.27 -0.24
N PHE A 270 1.35 -2.20 -0.72
CA PHE A 270 0.79 -1.18 0.17
C PHE A 270 -0.27 -1.78 1.09
N ILE A 271 -1.22 -2.54 0.56
CA ILE A 271 -2.27 -3.17 1.36
C ILE A 271 -1.72 -4.17 2.36
N GLN A 272 -0.77 -4.98 1.92
CA GLN A 272 -0.04 -5.91 2.77
C GLN A 272 0.62 -5.18 3.95
N THR A 273 1.31 -4.06 3.68
CA THR A 273 1.90 -3.20 4.71
C THR A 273 0.85 -2.64 5.66
N CYS A 274 -0.24 -2.07 5.13
CA CYS A 274 -1.32 -1.49 5.95
C CYS A 274 -1.96 -2.53 6.88
N LEU A 275 -2.28 -3.72 6.37
CA LEU A 275 -2.85 -4.80 7.18
C LEU A 275 -1.87 -5.25 8.26
N TRP A 276 -0.59 -5.44 7.91
CA TRP A 276 0.43 -5.85 8.87
C TRP A 276 0.57 -4.85 10.01
N LEU A 277 0.63 -3.56 9.67
CA LEU A 277 0.69 -2.46 10.63
C LEU A 277 -0.57 -2.37 11.50
N TRP A 278 -1.75 -2.58 10.92
CA TRP A 278 -3.00 -2.58 11.67
C TRP A 278 -3.03 -3.70 12.72
N PHE A 279 -2.71 -4.94 12.33
CA PHE A 279 -2.65 -6.07 13.25
C PHE A 279 -1.57 -5.90 14.34
N LEU A 280 -0.40 -5.37 13.98
CA LEU A 280 0.66 -5.04 14.94
C LEU A 280 0.21 -3.98 15.95
N SER A 281 -0.43 -2.91 15.49
CA SER A 281 -0.93 -1.84 16.37
C SER A 281 -2.02 -2.33 17.35
N ARG A 282 -2.66 -3.45 17.03
CA ARG A 282 -3.67 -4.12 17.85
C ARG A 282 -3.09 -5.19 18.76
N GLY A 283 -1.76 -5.39 18.76
CA GLY A 283 -1.09 -6.34 19.64
C GLY A 283 -1.42 -7.81 19.33
N LYS A 284 -1.78 -8.14 18.08
CA LYS A 284 -2.08 -9.54 17.72
C LYS A 284 -0.80 -10.38 17.79
N GLU A 285 -0.82 -11.43 18.61
CA GLU A 285 0.38 -12.18 19.01
C GLU A 285 1.16 -12.75 17.80
N PRO A 286 0.54 -13.40 16.79
CA PRO A 286 1.24 -13.90 15.61
C PRO A 286 1.98 -12.81 14.83
N PHE A 287 1.40 -11.61 14.76
CA PHE A 287 2.01 -10.48 14.05
C PHE A 287 3.15 -9.88 14.88
N CYS A 288 2.96 -9.68 16.18
CA CYS A 288 4.00 -9.20 17.09
C CYS A 288 5.21 -10.14 17.11
N PHE A 289 4.98 -11.44 17.29
CA PHE A 289 6.02 -12.46 17.27
C PHE A 289 6.78 -12.48 15.94
N ALA A 290 6.06 -12.45 14.82
CA ALA A 290 6.68 -12.40 13.49
C ALA A 290 7.54 -11.15 13.30
N ALA A 291 7.07 -9.99 13.76
CA ALA A 291 7.77 -8.74 13.64
C ALA A 291 9.04 -8.70 14.52
N GLU A 292 9.01 -9.29 15.71
CA GLU A 292 10.19 -9.48 16.55
C GLU A 292 11.21 -10.42 15.91
N CYS A 293 10.75 -11.54 15.35
CA CYS A 293 11.61 -12.48 14.62
C CYS A 293 12.32 -11.77 13.46
N LEU A 294 11.58 -10.96 12.69
CA LEU A 294 12.14 -10.17 11.60
C LEU A 294 13.19 -9.16 12.08
N VAL A 295 12.86 -8.35 13.09
CA VAL A 295 13.80 -7.35 13.62
C VAL A 295 15.05 -8.01 14.19
N SER A 296 14.90 -9.09 14.94
CA SER A 296 16.02 -9.86 15.48
C SER A 296 16.89 -10.45 14.36
N GLY A 297 16.26 -11.06 13.34
CA GLY A 297 16.96 -11.62 12.19
C GLY A 297 17.76 -10.59 11.40
N LEU A 298 17.18 -9.41 11.16
CA LEU A 298 17.83 -8.33 10.43
C LEU A 298 18.92 -7.62 11.25
N ARG A 299 18.74 -7.49 12.58
CA ARG A 299 19.80 -6.99 13.47
C ARG A 299 21.02 -7.90 13.50
N LYS A 300 20.80 -9.22 13.45
CA LYS A 300 21.88 -10.21 13.34
C LYS A 300 22.59 -10.15 11.97
N ASN A 301 21.88 -9.70 10.93
CA ASN A 301 22.38 -9.65 9.56
C ASN A 301 22.26 -8.23 8.97
N PRO A 302 23.02 -7.24 9.48
CA PRO A 302 22.88 -5.85 9.06
C PRO A 302 23.16 -5.66 7.56
N LEU A 303 24.03 -6.48 6.97
CA LEU A 303 24.31 -6.45 5.53
C LEU A 303 23.04 -6.71 4.70
N LEU A 304 22.20 -7.67 5.08
CA LEU A 304 20.95 -7.97 4.37
C LEU A 304 19.99 -6.78 4.43
N LEU A 305 19.91 -6.11 5.59
CA LEU A 305 19.12 -4.90 5.73
C LEU A 305 19.62 -3.79 4.81
N TRP A 306 20.93 -3.51 4.82
CA TRP A 306 21.54 -2.51 3.96
C TRP A 306 21.29 -2.80 2.48
N LEU A 307 21.48 -4.04 2.04
CA LEU A 307 21.21 -4.45 0.66
C LEU A 307 19.74 -4.28 0.28
N ALA A 308 18.81 -4.63 1.17
CA ALA A 308 17.38 -4.44 0.93
C ALA A 308 17.02 -2.94 0.81
N LEU A 309 17.57 -2.09 1.68
CA LEU A 309 17.35 -0.64 1.62
C LEU A 309 17.94 -0.02 0.37
N ILE A 310 19.18 -0.37 0.02
CA ILE A 310 19.84 0.09 -1.22
C ILE A 310 19.00 -0.34 -2.42
N TRP A 311 18.61 -1.61 -2.50
CA TRP A 311 17.76 -2.12 -3.58
C TRP A 311 16.46 -1.32 -3.72
N LEU A 312 15.67 -1.22 -2.64
CA LEU A 312 14.40 -0.51 -2.65
C LEU A 312 14.58 0.98 -2.99
N ALA A 313 15.63 1.62 -2.46
CA ALA A 313 15.94 3.01 -2.74
C ALA A 313 16.40 3.23 -4.19
N SER A 314 17.15 2.30 -4.79
CA SER A 314 17.62 2.36 -6.19
C SER A 314 16.49 2.42 -7.21
N PHE A 315 15.33 1.87 -6.86
CA PHE A 315 14.12 1.92 -7.70
C PHE A 315 13.12 2.99 -7.25
N SER A 316 13.40 3.69 -6.15
CA SER A 316 12.60 4.85 -5.75
C SER A 316 12.85 6.04 -6.69
N GLY A 317 11.88 6.94 -6.80
CA GLY A 317 11.93 8.10 -7.73
C GLY A 317 13.19 8.96 -7.60
N LEU A 318 13.81 9.01 -6.42
CA LEU A 318 15.05 9.76 -6.18
C LEU A 318 16.25 9.15 -6.92
N ALA A 319 16.43 7.83 -6.83
CA ALA A 319 17.51 7.13 -7.55
C ALA A 319 17.23 7.03 -9.05
N LYS A 320 15.95 6.93 -9.45
CA LYS A 320 15.52 6.98 -10.85
C LYS A 320 16.04 8.23 -11.54
N THR A 321 15.83 9.40 -10.93
CA THR A 321 16.26 10.69 -11.49
C THR A 321 17.77 10.87 -11.47
N LEU A 322 18.45 10.47 -10.40
CA LEU A 322 19.92 10.51 -10.32
C LEU A 322 20.57 9.63 -11.40
N LEU A 323 20.12 8.37 -11.54
CA LEU A 323 20.64 7.45 -12.56
C LEU A 323 20.30 7.90 -13.99
N LEU A 324 19.11 8.43 -14.22
CA LEU A 324 18.73 9.04 -15.52
C LEU A 324 19.63 10.21 -15.89
N SER A 325 19.94 11.08 -14.92
CA SER A 325 20.82 12.24 -15.15
C SER A 325 22.26 11.82 -15.45
N LEU A 326 22.72 10.70 -14.90
CA LEU A 326 24.07 10.16 -15.09
C LEU A 326 24.25 9.37 -16.39
N THR A 327 23.21 8.69 -16.88
CA THR A 327 23.41 7.65 -17.92
C THR A 327 23.03 8.06 -19.34
N LYS A 328 22.30 9.16 -19.59
CA LYS A 328 21.81 9.66 -20.91
C LYS A 328 21.11 8.63 -21.83
N SER A 329 21.08 7.35 -21.49
CA SER A 329 20.53 6.24 -22.27
C SER A 329 19.03 6.17 -22.08
N LYS A 330 18.26 6.39 -23.14
CA LYS A 330 16.80 6.32 -23.11
C LYS A 330 16.26 4.87 -23.12
N SER A 331 17.07 3.87 -23.51
CA SER A 331 16.57 2.51 -23.75
C SER A 331 16.32 1.72 -22.46
N PHE A 332 17.25 1.75 -21.50
CA PHE A 332 17.11 1.01 -20.23
C PHE A 332 15.93 1.50 -19.39
N PHE A 333 15.59 2.80 -19.49
CA PHE A 333 14.51 3.43 -18.72
C PHE A 333 13.15 3.44 -19.42
N ASN A 334 13.05 2.99 -20.68
CA ASN A 334 11.72 2.83 -21.30
C ASN A 334 10.93 1.68 -20.66
N ILE A 335 11.61 0.68 -20.08
CA ILE A 335 10.99 -0.40 -19.28
C ILE A 335 10.46 0.14 -17.92
N TRP A 336 10.94 1.32 -17.51
CA TRP A 336 10.53 1.99 -16.26
C TRP A 336 9.40 3.03 -16.45
N LYS A 337 8.90 3.24 -17.68
CA LYS A 337 7.80 4.18 -17.98
C LYS A 337 6.44 3.49 -17.91
#